data_AF-A0A5X2H131-F1
#
_entry.id   AF-A0A5X2H131-F1
#
_cell.length_a   1.000
_cell.length_b   1.000
_cell.length_c   1.000
_cell.angle_alpha   90.00
_cell.angle_beta   90.00
_cell.angle_gamma   90.00
#
_symmetry.space_group_name_H-M   'P 1'
#
loop_
_entity.id
_entity.type
_entity.pdbx_description
1 polymer ?
#
loop_
_entity_poly.entity_id
_entity_poly.type
_entity_poly.pdbx_seq_one_letter_code
_entity_poly.pdbx_strand_id
1 'polypeptide(L)'
;MGYISQFEASDIDSDDIDLRFEVDGVETGTTVSIVDECGHAAQIITALLDELEHYKSREERVTKLVMDNSTSWDALYKKLEAAERRIAEQSAIVAAAEKLVRCKGRYHSELNYRALAKLFGVITPDLPPLEHENVHYADAAEVEITALRQRIAELERSETQLINERDAAEYALADMYQAATGERPEWSNMFGFADAVDVVEERLATLEANQSQTTPTGIQLITEAIGAHGYIVGCLLQGRPDLALEESRKWVSAFGQAAEIVSAQDADDIKVKGE
;
A
#
# COMPACT_ATOMS: atom_id res chain seq x y z
N MET A 1 16.67 13.06 -32.90
CA MET A 1 15.28 13.51 -33.03
C MET A 1 15.30 14.76 -33.90
N GLY A 2 14.90 14.64 -35.18
CA GLY A 2 14.79 15.79 -36.06
C GLY A 2 13.48 16.51 -35.77
N TYR A 3 13.53 17.81 -35.51
CA TYR A 3 12.35 18.66 -35.36
C TYR A 3 12.10 19.39 -36.68
N ILE A 4 10.85 19.46 -37.12
CA ILE A 4 10.45 20.25 -38.28
C ILE A 4 10.62 21.74 -37.93
N SER A 5 11.45 22.44 -38.71
CA SER A 5 11.91 23.80 -38.39
C SER A 5 10.96 24.91 -38.82
N GLN A 6 10.03 24.66 -39.77
CA GLN A 6 8.99 25.58 -40.23
C GLN A 6 7.99 24.86 -41.14
N PHE A 7 6.72 25.27 -41.12
CA PHE A 7 5.64 24.76 -41.97
C PHE A 7 4.75 25.92 -42.43
N GLU A 8 4.54 26.08 -43.74
CA GLU A 8 3.60 27.05 -44.32
C GLU A 8 2.31 26.34 -44.78
N ALA A 9 1.15 26.81 -44.32
CA ALA A 9 -0.14 26.18 -44.63
C ALA A 9 -0.52 26.22 -46.12
N SER A 10 0.13 27.09 -46.91
CA SER A 10 -0.04 27.19 -48.36
C SER A 10 0.62 26.05 -49.14
N ASP A 11 1.49 25.26 -48.52
CA ASP A 11 2.22 24.16 -49.16
C ASP A 11 1.47 22.82 -49.11
N ILE A 12 0.31 22.76 -48.45
CA ILE A 12 -0.61 21.62 -48.53
C ILE A 12 -1.62 21.91 -49.65
N ASP A 13 -1.29 21.48 -50.87
CA ASP A 13 -2.17 21.55 -52.03
C ASP A 13 -2.97 20.26 -52.26
N SER A 14 -2.69 19.20 -51.47
CA SER A 14 -3.26 17.86 -51.59
C SER A 14 -3.43 17.20 -50.22
N ASP A 15 -4.43 16.33 -50.10
CA ASP A 15 -4.70 15.52 -48.89
C ASP A 15 -3.67 14.37 -48.70
N ASP A 16 -2.73 14.23 -49.65
CA ASP A 16 -1.69 13.22 -49.69
C ASP A 16 -0.31 13.82 -49.37
N ILE A 17 0.35 13.32 -48.31
CA ILE A 17 1.72 13.67 -47.95
C ILE A 17 2.68 12.64 -48.53
N ASP A 18 3.61 13.06 -49.37
CA ASP A 18 4.67 12.20 -49.91
C ASP A 18 5.87 12.16 -48.94
N LEU A 19 5.96 11.08 -48.16
CA LEU A 19 7.04 10.89 -47.20
C LEU A 19 8.18 10.13 -47.87
N ARG A 20 9.32 10.79 -48.07
CA ARG A 20 10.50 10.20 -48.72
C ARG A 20 11.57 9.92 -47.67
N PHE A 21 11.97 8.67 -47.55
CA PHE A 21 13.05 8.24 -46.67
C PHE A 21 14.12 7.53 -47.49
N GLU A 22 15.38 7.76 -47.16
CA GLU A 22 16.51 7.03 -47.75
C GLU A 22 17.14 6.19 -46.64
N VAL A 23 17.12 4.87 -46.81
CA VAL A 23 17.75 3.92 -45.89
C VAL A 23 18.70 3.06 -46.71
N ASP A 24 19.98 3.06 -46.34
CA ASP A 24 21.06 2.33 -47.04
C ASP A 24 21.14 2.60 -48.55
N GLY A 25 20.86 3.83 -48.98
CA GLY A 25 20.92 4.25 -50.38
C GLY A 25 19.71 3.82 -51.23
N VAL A 26 18.68 3.25 -50.61
CA VAL A 26 17.41 2.89 -51.26
C VAL A 26 16.31 3.85 -50.81
N GLU A 27 15.62 4.42 -51.78
CA GLU A 27 14.46 5.28 -51.54
C GLU A 27 13.25 4.44 -51.14
N THR A 28 12.81 4.59 -49.90
CA THR A 28 11.71 3.84 -49.27
C THR A 28 10.52 4.76 -48.95
N GLY A 29 10.31 5.77 -49.80
CA GLY A 29 9.21 6.70 -49.61
C GLY A 29 7.83 6.08 -49.82
N THR A 30 6.83 6.61 -49.12
CA THR A 30 5.41 6.27 -49.29
C THR A 30 4.56 7.52 -49.25
N THR A 31 3.49 7.53 -50.03
CA THR A 31 2.47 8.57 -49.98
C THR A 31 1.40 8.18 -48.97
N VAL A 32 1.05 9.09 -48.07
CA VAL A 32 0.10 8.87 -46.98
C VAL A 32 -1.02 9.90 -47.08
N SER A 33 -2.27 9.43 -47.18
CA SER A 33 -3.44 10.33 -47.14
C SER A 33 -3.73 10.73 -45.70
N ILE A 34 -3.71 12.02 -45.42
CA ILE A 34 -4.06 12.58 -44.12
C ILE A 34 -5.51 12.21 -43.76
N VAL A 35 -6.41 12.27 -44.73
CA VAL A 35 -7.84 11.99 -44.52
C VAL A 35 -8.07 10.53 -44.16
N ASP A 36 -7.43 9.60 -44.88
CA ASP A 36 -7.56 8.17 -44.59
C ASP A 36 -6.91 7.81 -43.25
N GLU A 37 -5.74 8.35 -42.93
CA GLU A 37 -5.10 8.10 -41.63
C GLU A 37 -5.89 8.71 -40.47
N CYS A 38 -6.42 9.93 -40.62
CA CYS A 38 -7.33 10.50 -39.64
C CYS A 38 -8.61 9.66 -39.49
N GLY A 39 -9.12 9.09 -40.57
CA GLY A 39 -10.26 8.16 -40.56
C GLY A 39 -9.96 6.86 -39.81
N HIS A 40 -8.81 6.23 -40.07
CA HIS A 40 -8.37 5.03 -39.36
C HIS A 40 -8.10 5.32 -37.87
N ALA A 41 -7.45 6.45 -37.56
CA ALA A 41 -7.22 6.87 -36.20
C ALA A 41 -8.55 7.08 -35.45
N ALA A 42 -9.53 7.73 -36.07
CA ALA A 42 -10.86 7.91 -35.49
C ALA A 42 -11.55 6.56 -35.21
N GLN A 43 -11.50 5.61 -36.15
CA GLN A 43 -12.08 4.27 -35.96
C GLN A 43 -11.43 3.51 -34.81
N ILE A 44 -10.09 3.55 -34.72
CA ILE A 44 -9.34 2.92 -33.64
C ILE A 44 -9.71 3.57 -32.30
N ILE A 45 -9.76 4.89 -32.24
CA ILE A 45 -10.15 5.62 -31.02
C ILE A 45 -11.57 5.24 -30.60
N THR A 46 -12.53 5.18 -31.52
CA THR A 46 -13.90 4.75 -31.21
C THR A 46 -13.95 3.32 -30.70
N ALA A 47 -13.24 2.38 -31.33
CA ALA A 47 -13.20 0.99 -30.88
C ALA A 47 -12.60 0.85 -29.47
N LEU A 48 -11.55 1.62 -29.17
CA LEU A 48 -10.94 1.66 -27.83
C LEU A 48 -11.89 2.26 -26.78
N LEU A 49 -12.67 3.27 -27.15
CA LEU A 49 -13.67 3.86 -26.26
C LEU A 49 -14.80 2.88 -25.95
N ASP A 50 -15.32 2.17 -26.95
CA ASP A 50 -16.36 1.13 -26.77
C ASP A 50 -15.85 -0.02 -25.88
N GLU A 51 -14.60 -0.45 -26.07
CA GLU A 51 -13.97 -1.46 -25.24
C GLU A 51 -13.79 -0.99 -23.80
N LEU A 52 -13.37 0.27 -23.59
CA LEU A 52 -13.20 0.87 -22.27
C LEU A 52 -14.55 1.01 -21.53
N GLU A 53 -15.62 1.37 -22.24
CA GLU A 53 -16.98 1.40 -21.69
C GLU A 53 -17.45 0.00 -21.28
N HIS A 54 -17.18 -1.02 -22.10
CA HIS A 54 -17.46 -2.41 -21.77
C HIS A 54 -16.69 -2.88 -20.51
N TYR A 55 -15.41 -2.54 -20.39
CA TYR A 55 -14.61 -2.86 -19.20
C TYR A 55 -15.17 -2.21 -17.94
N LYS A 56 -15.56 -0.93 -18.03
CA LYS A 56 -16.17 -0.21 -16.91
C LYS A 56 -17.50 -0.84 -16.47
N SER A 57 -18.36 -1.22 -17.42
CA SER A 57 -19.60 -1.93 -17.12
C SER A 57 -19.36 -3.29 -16.47
N ARG A 58 -18.32 -4.03 -16.91
CA ARG A 58 -17.93 -5.30 -16.29
C ARG A 58 -17.46 -5.10 -14.85
N GLU A 59 -16.66 -4.07 -14.61
CA GLU A 59 -16.15 -3.73 -13.28
C GLU A 59 -17.29 -3.43 -12.30
N GLU A 60 -18.26 -2.60 -12.70
CA GLU A 60 -19.45 -2.30 -11.89
C GLU A 60 -20.23 -3.57 -11.51
N ARG A 61 -20.39 -4.50 -12.46
CA ARG A 61 -21.04 -5.80 -12.21
C ARG A 61 -20.26 -6.67 -11.24
N VAL A 62 -18.94 -6.71 -11.35
CA VAL A 62 -18.08 -7.47 -10.43
C VAL A 62 -18.17 -6.89 -9.03
N THR A 63 -18.09 -5.57 -8.89
CA THR A 63 -18.23 -4.88 -7.59
C THR A 63 -19.57 -5.21 -6.94
N LYS A 64 -20.67 -5.14 -7.71
CA LYS A 64 -21.99 -5.53 -7.20
C LYS A 64 -22.04 -6.99 -6.76
N LEU A 65 -21.50 -7.91 -7.57
CA LEU A 65 -21.47 -9.34 -7.23
C LEU A 65 -20.67 -9.61 -5.96
N VAL A 66 -19.55 -8.92 -5.77
CA VAL A 66 -18.73 -9.03 -4.55
C VAL A 66 -19.50 -8.54 -3.33
N MET A 67 -20.22 -7.41 -3.42
CA MET A 67 -21.06 -6.89 -2.34
C MET A 67 -22.21 -7.86 -1.99
N ASP A 68 -22.89 -8.40 -3.00
CA ASP A 68 -23.98 -9.36 -2.81
C ASP A 68 -23.47 -10.65 -2.17
N ASN A 69 -22.31 -11.15 -2.62
CA ASN A 69 -21.66 -12.32 -2.03
C ASN A 69 -21.23 -12.08 -0.57
N SER A 70 -20.64 -10.92 -0.28
CA SER A 70 -20.25 -10.55 1.09
C SER A 70 -21.47 -10.52 2.02
N THR A 71 -22.58 -9.92 1.57
CA THR A 71 -23.85 -9.91 2.32
C THR A 71 -24.39 -11.32 2.56
N SER A 72 -24.27 -12.20 1.55
CA SER A 72 -24.67 -13.60 1.67
C SER A 72 -23.80 -14.36 2.68
N TRP A 73 -22.48 -14.14 2.67
CA TRP A 73 -21.56 -14.75 3.63
C TRP A 73 -21.86 -14.31 5.07
N ASP A 74 -22.12 -13.03 5.31
CA ASP A 74 -22.51 -12.53 6.63
C ASP A 74 -23.79 -13.20 7.15
N ALA A 75 -24.77 -13.39 6.27
CA ALA A 75 -26.01 -14.08 6.61
C ALA A 75 -25.77 -15.57 6.95
N LEU A 76 -24.84 -16.24 6.26
CA LEU A 76 -24.46 -17.61 6.55
C LEU A 76 -23.70 -17.74 7.87
N TYR A 77 -22.76 -16.84 8.16
CA TYR A 77 -22.03 -16.82 9.43
C TYR A 77 -22.96 -16.66 10.63
N LYS A 78 -23.93 -15.73 10.56
CA LYS A 78 -24.93 -15.56 11.61
C LYS A 78 -25.77 -16.82 11.84
N LYS A 79 -26.12 -17.54 10.77
CA LYS A 79 -26.84 -18.82 10.87
C LYS A 79 -25.97 -19.92 11.48
N LEU A 80 -24.68 -19.96 11.14
CA LEU A 80 -23.73 -20.91 11.71
C LEU A 80 -23.58 -20.69 13.22
N GLU A 81 -23.32 -19.45 13.66
CA GLU A 81 -23.19 -19.10 15.07
C GLU A 81 -24.47 -19.46 15.87
N ALA A 82 -25.64 -19.17 15.30
CA ALA A 82 -26.91 -19.55 15.91
C ALA A 82 -27.10 -21.08 15.98
N ALA A 83 -26.64 -21.83 14.98
CA ALA A 83 -26.70 -23.28 14.98
C ALA A 83 -25.73 -23.89 16.02
N GLU A 84 -24.51 -23.37 16.13
CA GLU A 84 -23.52 -23.78 17.13
C GLU A 84 -24.05 -23.56 18.54
N ARG A 85 -24.67 -22.40 18.80
CA ARG A 85 -25.31 -22.11 20.09
C ARG A 85 -26.43 -23.11 20.40
N ARG A 86 -27.29 -23.42 19.42
CA ARG A 86 -28.36 -24.43 19.59
C ARG A 86 -27.80 -25.82 19.89
N ILE A 87 -26.71 -26.22 19.23
CA ILE A 87 -26.04 -27.51 19.47
C ILE A 87 -25.46 -27.55 20.89
N ALA A 88 -24.83 -26.47 21.35
CA ALA A 88 -24.31 -26.38 22.72
C ALA A 88 -25.43 -26.50 23.76
N GLU A 89 -26.54 -25.78 23.56
CA GLU A 89 -27.73 -25.85 24.42
C GLU A 89 -28.32 -27.27 24.45
N GLN A 90 -28.50 -27.90 23.29
CA GLN A 90 -28.99 -29.28 23.18
C GLN A 90 -28.06 -30.28 23.87
N SER A 91 -26.74 -30.11 23.72
CA SER A 91 -25.74 -31.00 24.35
C SER A 91 -25.82 -30.91 25.88
N ALA A 92 -26.01 -29.71 26.44
CA ALA A 92 -26.22 -29.53 27.87
C ALA A 92 -27.51 -30.20 28.36
N ILE A 93 -28.60 -30.09 27.60
CA ILE A 93 -29.89 -30.73 27.93
C ILE A 93 -29.75 -32.26 27.89
N VAL A 94 -29.10 -32.82 26.88
CA VAL A 94 -28.86 -34.26 26.77
C VAL A 94 -28.02 -34.76 27.95
N ALA A 95 -26.93 -34.06 28.30
CA ALA A 95 -26.10 -34.41 29.46
C ALA A 95 -26.90 -34.37 30.78
N ALA A 96 -27.77 -33.37 30.96
CA ALA A 96 -28.64 -33.29 32.14
C ALA A 96 -29.69 -34.42 32.16
N ALA A 97 -30.31 -34.72 31.03
CA ALA A 97 -31.28 -35.80 30.87
C ALA A 97 -30.64 -37.17 31.15
N GLU A 98 -29.43 -37.43 30.67
CA GLU A 98 -28.69 -38.66 30.97
C GLU A 98 -28.43 -38.83 32.47
N LYS A 99 -28.02 -37.76 33.16
CA LYS A 99 -27.81 -37.77 34.61
C LYS A 99 -29.11 -38.10 35.35
N LEU A 100 -30.22 -37.50 34.93
CA LEU A 100 -31.54 -37.74 35.52
C LEU A 100 -32.02 -39.18 35.32
N VAL A 101 -31.86 -39.73 34.10
CA VAL A 101 -32.21 -41.12 33.78
C VAL A 101 -31.37 -42.09 34.62
N ARG A 102 -30.06 -41.86 34.74
CA ARG A 102 -29.17 -42.67 35.59
C ARG A 102 -29.58 -42.64 37.07
N CYS A 103 -29.93 -41.47 37.60
CA CYS A 103 -30.38 -41.32 38.98
C CYS A 103 -31.74 -42.03 39.21
N LYS A 104 -32.72 -41.82 38.33
CA LYS A 104 -34.06 -42.42 38.45
C LYS A 104 -34.02 -43.95 38.30
N GLY A 105 -33.24 -44.45 37.35
CA GLY A 105 -33.03 -45.90 37.15
C GLY A 105 -32.45 -46.58 38.39
N ARG A 106 -31.41 -45.97 38.99
CA ARG A 106 -30.83 -46.48 40.25
C ARG A 106 -31.80 -46.37 41.43
N TYR A 107 -32.51 -45.25 41.61
CA TYR A 107 -33.51 -45.07 42.66
C TYR A 107 -34.63 -46.12 42.60
N HIS A 108 -35.18 -46.41 41.42
CA HIS A 108 -36.22 -47.43 41.27
C HIS A 108 -35.66 -48.84 41.49
N SER A 109 -34.44 -49.13 41.04
CA SER A 109 -33.80 -50.42 41.31
C SER A 109 -33.58 -50.64 42.81
N GLU A 110 -33.10 -49.63 43.53
CA GLU A 110 -32.85 -49.70 44.98
C GLU A 110 -34.16 -49.82 45.77
N LEU A 111 -35.20 -49.08 45.39
CA LEU A 111 -36.53 -49.20 45.98
C LEU A 111 -37.11 -50.60 45.78
N ASN A 112 -36.96 -51.18 44.58
CA ASN A 112 -37.39 -52.53 44.27
C ASN A 112 -36.61 -53.58 45.08
N TYR A 113 -35.29 -53.43 45.23
CA TYR A 113 -34.47 -54.31 46.06
C TYR A 113 -34.88 -54.27 47.54
N ARG A 114 -35.10 -53.07 48.09
CA ARG A 114 -35.58 -52.89 49.48
C ARG A 114 -36.99 -53.49 49.67
N ALA A 115 -37.88 -53.32 48.71
CA ALA A 115 -39.24 -53.89 48.75
C ALA A 115 -39.21 -55.43 48.70
N LEU A 116 -38.38 -56.02 47.83
CA LEU A 116 -38.16 -57.46 47.75
C LEU A 116 -37.55 -58.02 49.04
N ALA A 117 -36.50 -57.39 49.57
CA ALA A 117 -35.87 -57.81 50.82
C ALA A 117 -36.86 -57.82 51.99
N LYS A 118 -37.72 -56.79 52.08
CA LYS A 118 -38.81 -56.72 53.06
C LYS A 118 -39.86 -57.82 52.86
N LEU A 119 -40.25 -58.12 51.62
CA LEU A 119 -41.22 -59.16 51.30
C LEU A 119 -40.72 -60.56 51.70
N PHE A 120 -39.43 -60.83 51.47
CA PHE A 120 -38.80 -62.12 51.79
C PHE A 120 -38.23 -62.18 53.22
N GLY A 121 -38.41 -61.14 54.04
CA GLY A 121 -37.94 -61.10 55.43
C GLY A 121 -36.41 -61.13 55.58
N VAL A 122 -35.66 -60.77 54.54
CA VAL A 122 -34.20 -60.76 54.53
C VAL A 122 -33.70 -59.36 54.89
N ILE A 123 -32.71 -59.26 55.77
CA ILE A 123 -32.07 -57.99 56.12
C ILE A 123 -31.31 -57.49 54.88
N THR A 124 -31.71 -56.35 54.34
CA THR A 124 -30.94 -55.64 53.30
C THR A 124 -29.60 -55.21 53.90
N PRO A 125 -28.45 -55.62 53.34
CA PRO A 125 -27.16 -55.06 53.72
C PRO A 125 -27.17 -53.55 53.55
N ASP A 126 -26.43 -52.82 54.40
CA ASP A 126 -26.25 -51.39 54.23
C ASP A 126 -25.53 -51.15 52.90
N LEU A 127 -26.19 -50.45 51.97
CA LEU A 127 -25.56 -50.15 50.68
C LEU A 127 -24.40 -49.19 50.95
N PRO A 128 -23.23 -49.39 50.30
CA PRO A 128 -22.14 -48.43 50.41
C PRO A 128 -22.65 -47.05 49.98
N PRO A 129 -22.20 -45.96 50.64
CA PRO A 129 -22.50 -44.60 50.21
C PRO A 129 -22.13 -44.45 48.74
N LEU A 130 -22.89 -43.64 48.00
CA LEU A 130 -22.59 -43.31 46.60
C LEU A 130 -21.19 -42.69 46.53
N GLU A 131 -20.17 -43.51 46.27
CA GLU A 131 -18.88 -43.00 45.82
C GLU A 131 -19.15 -42.30 44.49
N HIS A 132 -18.99 -40.98 44.50
CA HIS A 132 -19.18 -40.16 43.34
C HIS A 132 -18.03 -40.49 42.37
N GLU A 133 -18.27 -41.41 41.44
CA GLU A 133 -17.45 -41.63 40.24
C GLU A 133 -17.32 -40.33 39.39
N ASN A 134 -18.07 -39.28 39.74
CA ASN A 134 -17.96 -37.92 39.20
C ASN A 134 -16.76 -37.11 39.74
N VAL A 135 -16.10 -37.50 40.84
CA VAL A 135 -14.97 -36.73 41.41
C VAL A 135 -13.73 -36.84 40.51
N HIS A 136 -13.50 -37.99 39.88
CA HIS A 136 -12.36 -38.18 38.99
C HIS A 136 -12.43 -37.36 37.69
N TYR A 137 -13.63 -37.04 37.19
CA TYR A 137 -13.79 -36.14 36.04
C TYR A 137 -13.72 -34.65 36.43
N ALA A 138 -14.13 -34.30 37.65
CA ALA A 138 -14.01 -32.93 38.15
C ALA A 138 -12.54 -32.53 38.31
N ASP A 139 -11.72 -33.38 38.92
CA ASP A 139 -10.29 -33.11 39.13
C ASP A 139 -9.52 -33.00 37.80
N ALA A 140 -9.83 -33.87 36.82
CA ALA A 140 -9.22 -33.80 35.50
C ALA A 140 -9.62 -32.53 34.72
N ALA A 141 -10.90 -32.16 34.77
CA ALA A 141 -11.39 -30.94 34.13
C ALA A 141 -10.84 -29.68 34.80
N GLU A 142 -10.66 -29.68 36.13
CA GLU A 142 -10.06 -28.56 36.85
C GLU A 142 -8.58 -28.34 36.47
N VAL A 143 -7.81 -29.42 36.31
CA VAL A 143 -6.42 -29.34 35.81
C VAL A 143 -6.37 -28.78 34.39
N GLU A 144 -7.26 -29.24 33.50
CA GLU A 144 -7.31 -28.77 32.11
C GLU A 144 -7.75 -27.29 32.02
N ILE A 145 -8.77 -26.88 32.79
CA ILE A 145 -9.19 -25.47 32.89
C ILE A 145 -8.04 -24.60 33.39
N THR A 146 -7.26 -25.08 34.35
CA THR A 146 -6.12 -24.33 34.90
C THR A 146 -5.00 -24.18 33.87
N ALA A 147 -4.70 -25.24 33.11
CA ALA A 147 -3.72 -25.20 32.02
C ALA A 147 -4.16 -24.25 30.88
N LEU A 148 -5.44 -24.29 30.50
CA LEU A 148 -5.99 -23.38 29.50
C LEU A 148 -5.95 -21.92 29.96
N ARG A 149 -6.27 -21.64 31.23
CA ARG A 149 -6.15 -20.28 31.80
C ARG A 149 -4.71 -19.78 31.79
N GLN A 150 -3.73 -20.64 32.09
CA GLN A 150 -2.32 -20.28 31.98
C GLN A 150 -1.93 -19.96 30.53
N ARG A 151 -2.40 -20.77 29.57
CA ARG A 151 -2.13 -20.53 28.15
C ARG A 151 -2.78 -19.24 27.65
N ILE A 152 -4.00 -18.93 28.07
CA ILE A 152 -4.66 -17.65 27.77
C ILE A 152 -3.83 -16.49 28.31
N ALA A 153 -3.41 -16.53 29.58
CA ALA A 153 -2.60 -15.47 30.18
C ALA A 153 -1.21 -15.30 29.51
N GLU A 154 -0.64 -16.40 28.99
CA GLU A 154 0.59 -16.35 28.19
C GLU A 154 0.35 -15.68 26.83
N LEU A 155 -0.74 -16.04 26.15
CA LEU A 155 -1.14 -15.43 24.88
C LEU A 155 -1.42 -13.93 25.04
N GLU A 156 -2.17 -13.54 26.07
CA GLU A 156 -2.46 -12.13 26.40
C GLU A 156 -1.17 -11.31 26.61
N ARG A 157 -0.15 -11.89 27.29
CA ARG A 157 1.17 -11.25 27.42
C ARG A 157 1.90 -11.13 26.08
N SER A 158 1.88 -12.19 25.27
CA SER A 158 2.54 -12.17 23.95
C SER A 158 1.89 -11.17 23.00
N GLU A 159 0.56 -11.02 23.05
CA GLU A 159 -0.18 -10.04 22.27
C GLU A 159 0.17 -8.61 22.70
N THR A 160 0.23 -8.36 24.01
CA THR A 160 0.68 -7.07 24.55
C THR A 160 2.10 -6.74 24.09
N GLN A 161 2.99 -7.73 24.05
CA GLN A 161 4.35 -7.55 23.56
C GLN A 161 4.37 -7.19 22.07
N LEU A 162 3.62 -7.90 21.22
CA LEU A 162 3.54 -7.62 19.79
C LEU A 162 2.98 -6.23 19.50
N ILE A 163 2.02 -5.74 20.29
CA ILE A 163 1.50 -4.38 20.19
C ILE A 163 2.62 -3.37 20.49
N ASN A 164 3.38 -3.56 21.57
CA ASN A 164 4.50 -2.66 21.91
C ASN A 164 5.60 -2.67 20.83
N GLU A 165 5.91 -3.84 20.26
CA GLU A 165 6.90 -3.97 19.18
C GLU A 165 6.42 -3.29 17.90
N ARG A 166 5.14 -3.45 17.55
CA ARG A 166 4.51 -2.76 16.43
C ARG A 166 4.56 -1.24 16.62
N ASP A 167 4.13 -0.75 17.77
CA ASP A 167 4.10 0.68 18.05
C ASP A 167 5.52 1.27 17.99
N ALA A 168 6.52 0.57 18.52
CA ALA A 168 7.93 0.98 18.41
C ALA A 168 8.42 1.05 16.95
N ALA A 169 8.03 0.08 16.11
CA ALA A 169 8.34 0.11 14.68
C ALA A 169 7.64 1.26 13.96
N GLU A 170 6.37 1.53 14.28
CA GLU A 170 5.60 2.66 13.74
C GLU A 170 6.25 4.01 14.09
N TYR A 171 6.72 4.18 15.33
CA TYR A 171 7.47 5.36 15.75
C TYR A 171 8.77 5.51 14.95
N ALA A 172 9.56 4.44 14.80
CA ALA A 172 10.82 4.50 14.04
C ALA A 172 10.60 4.86 12.56
N LEU A 173 9.56 4.30 11.94
CA LEU A 173 9.20 4.64 10.55
C LEU A 173 8.69 6.07 10.43
N ALA A 174 7.92 6.55 11.40
CA ALA A 174 7.45 7.93 11.42
C ALA A 174 8.61 8.93 11.53
N ASP A 175 9.62 8.62 12.35
CA ASP A 175 10.84 9.44 12.47
C ASP A 175 11.62 9.47 11.15
N MET A 176 11.76 8.32 10.48
CA MET A 176 12.42 8.24 9.16
C MET A 176 11.66 9.04 8.10
N TYR A 177 10.34 8.88 8.05
CA TYR A 177 9.47 9.62 7.12
C TYR A 177 9.58 11.13 7.36
N GLN A 178 9.52 11.57 8.62
CA GLN A 178 9.66 12.98 8.97
C GLN A 178 11.03 13.53 8.59
N ALA A 179 12.10 12.77 8.81
CA ALA A 179 13.44 13.19 8.42
C ALA A 179 13.58 13.38 6.90
N ALA A 180 12.88 12.57 6.10
CA ALA A 180 12.93 12.64 4.64
C ALA A 180 11.96 13.68 4.04
N THR A 181 10.78 13.85 4.63
CA THR A 181 9.70 14.67 4.05
C THR A 181 9.51 16.03 4.72
N GLY A 182 9.98 16.18 5.96
CA GLY A 182 9.79 17.36 6.81
C GLY A 182 8.56 17.28 7.73
N GLU A 183 7.61 16.40 7.42
CA GLU A 183 6.34 16.27 8.15
C GLU A 183 6.16 14.88 8.74
N ARG A 184 5.43 14.77 9.84
CA ARG A 184 5.15 13.47 10.46
C ARG A 184 3.98 12.80 9.73
N PRO A 185 4.05 11.49 9.42
CA PRO A 185 2.97 10.82 8.71
C PRO A 185 1.73 10.66 9.59
N GLU A 186 0.56 10.80 8.97
CA GLU A 186 -0.73 10.47 9.58
C GLU A 186 -1.18 9.08 9.14
N TRP A 187 -0.88 8.07 9.96
CA TRP A 187 -1.26 6.70 9.66
C TRP A 187 -2.78 6.55 9.59
N SER A 188 -3.28 5.92 8.53
CA SER A 188 -4.71 5.67 8.34
C SER A 188 -4.95 4.39 7.56
N ASN A 189 -6.21 3.96 7.47
CA ASN A 189 -6.56 2.78 6.66
C ASN A 189 -6.30 2.98 5.16
N MET A 190 -6.12 4.21 4.68
CA MET A 190 -5.81 4.52 3.28
C MET A 190 -4.36 4.96 3.07
N PHE A 191 -3.56 5.06 4.14
CA PHE A 191 -2.16 5.47 4.08
C PHE A 191 -1.35 4.65 5.09
N GLY A 192 -0.64 3.66 4.57
CA GLY A 192 0.16 2.71 5.33
C GLY A 192 1.66 2.87 5.10
N PHE A 193 2.43 1.91 5.60
CA PHE A 193 3.89 1.95 5.56
C PHE A 193 4.46 1.92 4.13
N ALA A 194 3.82 1.21 3.20
CA ALA A 194 4.24 1.15 1.81
C ALA A 194 4.10 2.52 1.13
N ASP A 195 2.94 3.18 1.30
CA ASP A 195 2.69 4.51 0.76
C ASP A 195 3.70 5.53 1.30
N ALA A 196 4.02 5.44 2.60
CA ALA A 196 5.03 6.29 3.22
C ALA A 196 6.44 6.08 2.63
N VAL A 197 6.82 4.84 2.32
CA VAL A 197 8.10 4.52 1.66
C VAL A 197 8.11 5.05 0.23
N ASP A 198 7.04 4.87 -0.52
CA ASP A 198 6.93 5.35 -1.90
C ASP A 198 7.10 6.88 -1.99
N VAL A 199 6.48 7.63 -1.05
CA VAL A 199 6.65 9.08 -0.96
C VAL A 199 8.09 9.47 -0.67
N VAL A 200 8.76 8.75 0.25
CA VAL A 200 10.17 9.00 0.57
C VAL A 200 11.06 8.71 -0.65
N GLU A 201 10.80 7.62 -1.37
CA GLU A 201 11.52 7.25 -2.59
C GLU A 201 11.35 8.30 -3.69
N GLU A 202 10.13 8.77 -3.93
CA GLU A 202 9.85 9.83 -4.88
C GLU A 202 10.59 11.12 -4.51
N ARG A 203 10.56 11.51 -3.23
CA ARG A 203 11.30 12.69 -2.76
C ARG A 203 12.80 12.53 -2.95
N LEU A 204 13.38 11.38 -2.65
CA LEU A 204 14.79 11.09 -2.92
C LEU A 204 15.11 11.23 -4.42
N ALA A 205 14.30 10.65 -5.30
CA ALA A 205 14.47 10.77 -6.74
C ALA A 205 14.41 12.22 -7.22
N THR A 206 13.49 13.04 -6.69
CA THR A 206 13.43 14.48 -7.02
C THR A 206 14.68 15.23 -6.55
N LEU A 207 15.19 14.93 -5.36
CA LEU A 207 16.40 15.56 -4.83
C LEU A 207 17.64 15.17 -5.66
N GLU A 208 17.77 13.90 -6.03
CA GLU A 208 18.86 13.42 -6.90
C GLU A 208 18.79 14.04 -8.31
N ALA A 209 17.60 14.19 -8.87
CA ALA A 209 17.39 14.86 -10.15
C ALA A 209 17.78 16.35 -10.08
N ASN A 210 17.39 17.04 -9.01
CA ASN A 210 17.78 18.44 -8.77
C ASN A 210 19.28 18.59 -8.56
N GLN A 211 19.93 17.65 -7.86
CA GLN A 211 21.38 17.66 -7.64
C GLN A 211 22.17 17.39 -8.93
N SER A 212 21.59 16.63 -9.87
CA SER A 212 22.21 16.30 -11.17
C SER A 212 22.01 17.39 -12.22
N GLN A 213 21.06 18.31 -12.01
CA GLN A 213 20.90 19.48 -12.87
C GLN A 213 21.94 20.55 -12.51
N THR A 214 23.09 20.51 -13.17
CA THR A 214 23.77 21.76 -13.51
C THR A 214 22.79 22.56 -14.37
N THR A 215 22.23 23.64 -13.83
CA THR A 215 21.20 24.40 -14.52
C THR A 215 21.72 24.84 -15.90
N PRO A 216 20.88 24.89 -16.95
CA PRO A 216 21.28 25.40 -18.26
C PRO A 216 21.96 26.78 -18.15
N THR A 217 21.48 27.61 -17.22
CA THR A 217 22.07 28.89 -16.83
C THR A 217 23.49 28.75 -16.26
N GLY A 218 23.72 27.77 -15.38
CA GLY A 218 25.05 27.48 -14.83
C GLY A 218 26.04 26.97 -15.88
N ILE A 219 25.59 26.10 -16.79
CA ILE A 219 26.41 25.62 -17.91
C ILE A 219 26.76 26.77 -18.86
N GLN A 220 25.81 27.65 -19.15
CA GLN A 220 26.02 28.84 -19.97
C GLN A 220 27.02 29.80 -19.33
N LEU A 221 26.86 30.12 -18.04
CA LEU A 221 27.79 30.95 -17.27
C LEU A 221 29.23 30.40 -17.30
N ILE A 222 29.41 29.08 -17.12
CA ILE A 222 30.73 28.44 -17.17
C ILE A 222 31.32 28.53 -18.58
N THR A 223 30.51 28.27 -19.62
CA THR A 223 30.96 28.30 -21.02
C THR A 223 31.41 29.71 -21.43
N GLU A 224 30.61 30.72 -21.09
CA GLU A 224 30.92 32.11 -21.35
C GLU A 224 32.18 32.54 -20.56
N ALA A 225 32.34 32.10 -19.30
CA ALA A 225 33.50 32.43 -18.47
C ALA A 225 34.80 31.85 -19.02
N ILE A 226 34.75 30.64 -19.61
CA ILE A 226 35.88 30.02 -20.30
C ILE A 226 36.23 30.81 -21.56
N GLY A 227 35.23 31.19 -22.37
CA GLY A 227 35.43 31.98 -23.59
C GLY A 227 36.09 33.32 -23.31
N ALA A 228 35.63 34.01 -22.26
CA ALA A 228 36.17 35.29 -21.84
C ALA A 228 37.58 35.20 -21.29
N HIS A 229 37.89 34.16 -20.50
CA HIS A 229 39.27 33.88 -20.11
C HIS A 229 40.18 33.71 -21.33
N GLY A 230 39.74 32.94 -22.33
CA GLY A 230 40.49 32.77 -23.58
C GLY A 230 40.74 34.08 -24.31
N TYR A 231 39.73 34.96 -24.38
CA TYR A 231 39.84 36.28 -24.98
C TYR A 231 40.82 37.20 -24.22
N ILE A 232 40.69 37.29 -22.88
CA ILE A 232 41.57 38.07 -22.01
C ILE A 232 43.03 37.64 -22.17
N VAL A 233 43.29 36.33 -22.13
CA VAL A 233 44.63 35.77 -22.33
C VAL A 233 45.16 36.09 -23.72
N GLY A 234 44.33 35.98 -24.77
CA GLY A 234 44.68 36.36 -26.13
C GLY A 234 45.07 37.83 -26.27
N CYS A 235 44.31 38.74 -25.66
CA CYS A 235 44.61 40.17 -25.64
C CYS A 235 45.95 40.47 -24.94
N LEU A 236 46.23 39.82 -23.81
CA LEU A 236 47.49 39.99 -23.09
C LEU A 236 48.69 39.51 -23.91
N LEU A 237 48.59 38.35 -24.57
CA LEU A 237 49.65 37.82 -25.43
C LEU A 237 49.92 38.70 -26.66
N GLN A 238 48.91 39.41 -27.15
CA GLN A 238 49.01 40.35 -28.27
C GLN A 238 49.43 41.77 -27.84
N GLY A 239 49.74 41.99 -26.56
CA GLY A 239 50.16 43.30 -26.05
C GLY A 239 49.04 44.34 -26.00
N ARG A 240 47.79 43.89 -25.85
CA ARG A 240 46.56 44.72 -25.73
C ARG A 240 45.96 44.64 -24.32
N PRO A 241 46.64 45.17 -23.29
CA PRO A 241 46.17 45.10 -21.90
C PRO A 241 44.91 45.96 -21.65
N ASP A 242 44.65 46.94 -22.51
CA ASP A 242 43.44 47.77 -22.53
C ASP A 242 42.17 46.93 -22.71
N LEU A 243 42.16 46.07 -23.72
CA LEU A 243 41.02 45.20 -24.03
C LEU A 243 40.87 44.07 -22.99
N ALA A 244 41.99 43.54 -22.51
CA ALA A 244 41.98 42.54 -21.44
C ALA A 244 41.33 43.08 -20.15
N LEU A 245 41.67 44.33 -19.78
CA LEU A 245 41.11 44.99 -18.60
C LEU A 245 39.62 45.31 -18.76
N GLU A 246 39.21 45.75 -19.95
CA GLU A 246 37.81 46.03 -20.26
C GLU A 246 36.96 44.76 -20.13
N GLU A 247 37.39 43.66 -20.74
CA GLU A 247 36.68 42.38 -20.66
C GLU A 247 36.68 41.81 -19.23
N SER A 248 37.78 41.94 -18.50
CA SER A 248 37.85 41.53 -17.09
C SER A 248 36.82 42.28 -16.21
N ARG A 249 36.61 43.58 -16.46
CA ARG A 249 35.62 44.36 -15.69
C ARG A 249 34.19 43.94 -15.99
N LYS A 250 33.87 43.63 -17.25
CA LYS A 250 32.55 43.10 -17.64
C LYS A 250 32.27 41.79 -16.90
N TRP A 251 33.26 40.91 -16.82
CA TRP A 251 33.12 39.63 -16.13
C TRP A 251 33.01 39.73 -14.61
N VAL A 252 33.77 40.61 -13.97
CA VAL A 252 33.62 40.87 -12.53
C VAL A 252 32.21 41.38 -12.22
N SER A 253 31.64 42.22 -13.08
CA SER A 253 30.25 42.69 -12.92
C SER A 253 29.22 41.58 -13.14
N ALA A 254 29.41 40.74 -14.16
CA ALA A 254 28.51 39.62 -14.46
C ALA A 254 28.49 38.58 -13.33
N PHE A 255 29.66 38.23 -12.75
CA PHE A 255 29.73 37.35 -11.59
C PHE A 255 29.13 37.96 -10.33
N GLY A 256 29.27 39.27 -10.12
CA GLY A 256 28.62 39.98 -9.01
C GLY A 256 27.10 39.87 -9.08
N GLN A 257 26.51 40.08 -10.26
CA GLN A 257 25.08 39.93 -10.50
C GLN A 257 24.61 38.47 -10.35
N ALA A 258 25.40 37.51 -10.85
CA ALA A 258 25.09 36.09 -10.67
C ALA A 258 25.11 35.66 -9.19
N ALA A 259 26.04 36.19 -8.39
CA ALA A 259 26.12 35.89 -6.95
C ALA A 259 24.91 36.41 -6.16
N GLU A 260 24.34 37.55 -6.55
CA GLU A 260 23.10 38.09 -5.96
C GLU A 260 21.89 37.20 -6.28
N ILE A 261 21.81 36.64 -7.50
CA ILE A 261 20.73 35.74 -7.91
C ILE A 261 20.77 34.42 -7.13
N VAL A 262 21.96 33.82 -6.97
CA VAL A 262 22.14 32.58 -6.20
C VAL A 262 21.77 32.80 -4.73
N SER A 263 22.19 33.92 -4.14
CA SER A 263 21.86 34.28 -2.76
C SER A 263 20.35 34.51 -2.54
N ALA A 264 19.63 34.96 -3.57
CA ALA A 264 18.17 35.12 -3.52
C ALA A 264 17.43 33.78 -3.64
N GLN A 265 17.92 32.85 -4.47
CA GLN A 265 17.38 31.50 -4.60
C GLN A 265 17.52 30.68 -3.30
N ASP A 266 18.68 30.75 -2.65
CA ASP A 266 18.89 30.09 -1.35
C ASP A 266 17.92 30.63 -0.26
N ALA A 267 17.54 31.91 -0.34
CA ALA A 267 16.62 32.53 0.61
C ALA A 267 15.14 32.13 0.41
N ASP A 268 14.73 31.83 -0.83
CA ASP A 268 13.38 31.37 -1.13
C ASP A 268 13.22 29.86 -0.88
N ASP A 269 14.26 29.05 -1.15
CA ASP A 269 14.28 27.62 -0.80
C ASP A 269 14.24 27.37 0.73
N ILE A 270 14.73 28.32 1.53
CA ILE A 270 14.61 28.29 3.00
C ILE A 270 13.17 28.61 3.46
N LYS A 271 12.44 29.49 2.76
CA LYS A 271 11.06 29.84 3.12
C LYS A 271 10.06 28.75 2.78
N VAL A 272 10.28 28.00 1.69
CA VAL A 272 9.42 26.86 1.32
C VAL A 272 9.54 25.68 2.29
N LYS A 273 10.62 25.61 3.09
CA LYS A 273 10.82 24.59 4.14
C LYS A 273 10.18 24.95 5.49
N GLY A 274 9.48 26.09 5.60
CA GLY A 274 9.02 26.65 6.87
C GLY A 274 7.51 26.92 7.00
N GLU A 275 6.69 26.50 6.03
CA GLU A 275 5.21 26.54 6.10
C GLU A 275 4.64 25.13 6.17
#